data_AF-A0A2T4B4L1-F1
#
_entry.id   AF-A0A2T4B4L1-F1
#
_cell.length_a   1.000
_cell.length_b   1.000
_cell.length_c   1.000
_cell.angle_alpha   90.00
_cell.angle_beta   90.00
_cell.angle_gamma   90.00
#
_symmetry.space_group_name_H-M   'P 1'
#
loop_
_entity.id
_entity.type
_entity.pdbx_description
1 polymer ?
#
loop_
_entity_poly.entity_id
_entity_poly.type
_entity_poly.pdbx_seq_one_letter_code
_entity_poly.pdbx_strand_id
1 'polypeptide(L)'
;MDSLSTVTPLDCSKFVVGEPADESISFCSWKVVETYPDQFIGKANRPRAKPYFDKILEGRVWDFFYLYNPEKPSEKPRVLVPTVQLEDFLKGINRALGTSLAIPGGANQDRFYMRFGQGDTPRPRYLQRSRDQKALKVESFPDFEQKDYDNFRNAHGAIQQDWLKNWQMLVPRPTFDKKKNADKRAAQRRLERERMLHNAQEYLHLAGKGNGADVVLVCMDVEAIEMPPNPISEIGVAVLDVKDLDGVEPGPGGQNWWQLIQAHHLRTKEYAGLVNRRFVRGCPDSFDFGTSTFPGEYELPEAIMAILEPYVSKNRPVVFVAHDAGSDIRYLASIGFDVLGLSGLVEQLDTKEMHLAWKESDQGKSLLSVLGDLCIHSKHLHNAGNDAVYTLRALLGVAVEQMRETDAKAKGEEYRPALFDVKQETEVENPDDSW
;
A
#
# COMPACT_ATOMS: atom_id res chain seq x y z
N MET A 1 35.70 -23.84 -7.41
CA MET A 1 36.45 -23.35 -8.59
C MET A 1 35.49 -22.47 -9.36
N ASP A 2 35.53 -21.18 -9.07
CA ASP A 2 34.70 -20.19 -9.74
C ASP A 2 35.22 -20.00 -11.16
N SER A 3 34.44 -20.43 -12.15
CA SER A 3 34.67 -20.07 -13.54
C SER A 3 34.22 -18.62 -13.71
N LEU A 4 35.14 -17.69 -13.52
CA LEU A 4 35.04 -16.33 -14.03
C LEU A 4 34.83 -16.41 -15.55
N SER A 5 33.58 -16.23 -15.99
CA SER A 5 33.27 -15.99 -17.38
C SER A 5 33.87 -14.64 -17.75
N THR A 6 35.03 -14.68 -18.41
CA THR A 6 35.60 -13.51 -19.07
C THR A 6 34.63 -13.08 -20.17
N VAL A 7 33.82 -12.05 -19.90
CA VAL A 7 33.01 -11.39 -20.91
C VAL A 7 33.97 -10.76 -21.91
N THR A 8 34.13 -11.40 -23.07
CA THR A 8 34.86 -10.80 -24.19
C THR A 8 34.17 -9.48 -24.53
N PRO A 9 34.90 -8.34 -24.57
CA PRO A 9 34.31 -7.06 -24.95
C PRO A 9 33.67 -7.19 -26.34
N LEU A 10 32.41 -6.78 -26.47
CA LEU A 10 31.73 -6.77 -27.76
C LEU A 10 32.43 -5.75 -28.68
N ASP A 11 33.23 -6.25 -29.61
CA ASP A 11 33.92 -5.41 -30.60
C ASP A 11 33.04 -5.17 -31.82
N CYS A 12 32.24 -4.10 -31.77
CA CYS A 12 31.41 -3.70 -32.91
C CYS A 12 32.21 -3.06 -34.06
N SER A 13 33.54 -2.89 -33.95
CA SER A 13 34.32 -2.18 -34.97
C SER A 13 34.39 -2.89 -36.33
N LYS A 14 34.09 -4.20 -36.33
CA LYS A 14 34.14 -5.05 -37.52
C LYS A 14 32.78 -5.25 -38.19
N PHE A 15 31.70 -4.79 -37.57
CA PHE A 15 30.36 -4.97 -38.11
C PHE A 15 30.15 -4.13 -39.38
N VAL A 16 29.48 -4.73 -40.36
CA VAL A 16 28.98 -4.04 -41.55
C VAL A 16 27.51 -3.65 -41.34
N VAL A 17 27.09 -2.53 -41.92
CA VAL A 17 25.67 -2.10 -41.85
C VAL A 17 24.77 -3.20 -42.41
N GLY A 18 23.75 -3.60 -41.65
CA GLY A 18 22.86 -4.71 -41.98
C GLY A 18 23.34 -6.09 -41.49
N GLU A 19 24.53 -6.20 -40.91
CA GLU A 19 25.02 -7.47 -40.36
C GLU A 19 24.24 -7.85 -39.09
N PRO A 20 23.66 -9.07 -39.01
CA PRO A 20 22.91 -9.52 -37.84
C PRO A 20 23.85 -9.76 -36.65
N ALA A 21 23.42 -9.29 -35.48
CA ALA A 21 24.10 -9.56 -34.22
C ALA A 21 24.05 -11.04 -33.84
N ASP A 22 25.06 -11.49 -33.10
CA ASP A 22 25.06 -12.80 -32.47
C ASP A 22 23.91 -12.95 -31.46
N GLU A 23 23.33 -14.15 -31.36
CA GLU A 23 22.16 -14.44 -30.53
C GLU A 23 22.45 -14.34 -29.02
N SER A 24 23.71 -14.41 -28.61
CA SER A 24 24.13 -14.27 -27.22
C SER A 24 24.07 -12.82 -26.71
N ILE A 25 24.02 -11.85 -27.62
CA ILE A 25 24.05 -10.42 -27.27
C ILE A 25 22.67 -10.00 -26.74
N SER A 26 22.68 -9.44 -25.54
CA SER A 26 21.51 -8.79 -24.96
C SER A 26 21.40 -7.34 -25.43
N PHE A 27 20.18 -6.92 -25.72
CA PHE A 27 19.84 -5.58 -26.20
C PHE A 27 18.82 -4.90 -25.30
N CYS A 28 18.87 -3.57 -25.31
CA CYS A 28 17.82 -2.71 -24.82
C CYS A 28 17.46 -1.64 -25.87
N SER A 29 16.24 -1.11 -25.78
CA SER A 29 15.77 -0.07 -26.71
C SER A 29 16.42 1.27 -26.42
N TRP A 30 16.89 1.96 -27.46
CA TRP A 30 17.46 3.31 -27.30
C TRP A 30 16.46 4.29 -26.65
N LYS A 31 15.18 4.20 -27.02
CA LYS A 31 14.13 5.01 -26.40
C LYS A 31 13.94 4.70 -24.90
N VAL A 32 14.14 3.43 -24.50
CA VAL A 32 14.11 3.03 -23.09
C VAL A 32 15.33 3.59 -22.35
N VAL A 33 16.50 3.62 -23.00
CA VAL A 33 17.72 4.25 -22.46
C VAL A 33 17.52 5.76 -22.27
N GLU A 34 16.97 6.47 -23.25
CA GLU A 34 16.69 7.92 -23.16
C GLU A 34 15.71 8.26 -22.03
N THR A 35 14.75 7.38 -21.76
CA THR A 35 13.73 7.56 -20.71
C THR A 35 14.12 6.95 -19.36
N TYR A 36 15.30 6.31 -19.27
CA TYR A 36 15.81 5.68 -18.06
C TYR A 36 15.82 6.61 -16.82
N PRO A 37 16.30 7.87 -16.89
CA PRO A 37 16.37 8.72 -15.69
C PRO A 37 15.00 9.01 -15.09
N ASP A 38 13.98 9.12 -15.92
CA ASP A 38 12.62 9.46 -15.48
C ASP A 38 11.88 8.23 -14.94
N GLN A 39 12.16 7.05 -15.49
CA GLN A 39 11.49 5.79 -15.14
C GLN A 39 12.16 5.02 -13.99
N PHE A 40 13.49 5.03 -13.90
CA PHE A 40 14.23 4.10 -13.04
C PHE A 40 15.16 4.77 -12.02
N ILE A 41 15.40 6.08 -12.11
CA ILE A 41 16.19 6.80 -11.11
C ILE A 41 15.27 7.45 -10.07
N GLY A 42 15.52 7.15 -8.79
CA GLY A 42 14.82 7.72 -7.65
C GLY A 42 15.00 9.24 -7.52
N LYS A 43 14.06 9.90 -6.82
CA LYS A 43 14.00 11.36 -6.68
C LYS A 43 15.31 12.00 -6.18
N ALA A 44 16.04 11.31 -5.29
CA ALA A 44 17.29 11.80 -4.72
C ALA A 44 18.42 11.93 -5.77
N ASN A 45 18.59 10.93 -6.64
CA ASN A 45 19.70 10.88 -7.60
C ASN A 45 19.34 11.46 -8.97
N ARG A 46 18.04 11.54 -9.31
CA ARG A 46 17.58 11.95 -10.64
C ARG A 46 18.08 13.34 -11.07
N PRO A 47 18.00 14.41 -10.25
CA PRO A 47 18.47 15.73 -10.67
C PRO A 47 19.95 15.77 -11.01
N ARG A 48 20.76 14.92 -10.35
CA ARG A 48 22.22 14.83 -10.54
C ARG A 48 22.60 13.97 -11.74
N ALA A 49 21.83 12.89 -12.00
CA ALA A 49 22.09 11.95 -13.08
C ALA A 49 21.53 12.42 -14.44
N LYS A 50 20.39 13.13 -14.45
CA LYS A 50 19.70 13.55 -15.70
C LYS A 50 20.60 14.31 -16.69
N PRO A 51 21.48 15.25 -16.28
CA PRO A 51 22.39 15.93 -17.20
C PRO A 51 23.33 15.00 -18.00
N TYR A 52 23.67 13.83 -17.47
CA TYR A 52 24.46 12.83 -18.20
C TYR A 52 23.64 12.16 -19.29
N PHE A 53 22.34 11.92 -19.06
CA PHE A 53 21.42 11.36 -20.06
C PHE A 53 21.06 12.37 -21.13
N ASP A 54 20.89 13.66 -20.77
CA ASP A 54 20.64 14.74 -21.72
C ASP A 54 21.82 14.91 -22.72
N LYS A 55 23.02 14.46 -22.33
CA LYS A 55 24.26 14.47 -23.12
C LYS A 55 24.83 13.07 -23.33
N ILE A 56 23.98 12.05 -23.41
CA ILE A 56 24.39 10.64 -23.39
C ILE A 56 25.35 10.24 -24.53
N LEU A 57 25.32 10.98 -25.65
CA LEU A 57 26.16 10.78 -26.83
C LEU A 57 27.45 11.62 -26.83
N GLU A 58 27.56 12.65 -25.99
CA GLU A 58 28.73 13.54 -25.94
C GLU A 58 29.88 12.86 -25.18
N GLY A 59 31.09 12.97 -25.73
CA GLY A 59 32.34 12.43 -25.19
C GLY A 59 32.39 10.89 -25.12
N ARG A 60 31.53 10.18 -25.88
CA ARG A 60 31.37 8.72 -25.81
C ARG A 60 31.17 8.10 -27.19
N VAL A 61 31.34 6.77 -27.24
CA VAL A 61 31.07 5.95 -28.42
C VAL A 61 29.86 5.07 -28.12
N TRP A 62 28.92 5.02 -29.06
CA TRP A 62 27.77 4.13 -29.03
C TRP A 62 27.64 3.39 -30.36
N ASP A 63 27.46 2.08 -30.28
CA ASP A 63 27.12 1.21 -31.40
C ASP A 63 25.62 0.92 -31.40
N PHE A 64 24.97 1.26 -32.50
CA PHE A 64 23.53 1.16 -32.68
C PHE A 64 23.16 0.01 -33.60
N PHE A 65 22.03 -0.61 -33.27
CA PHE A 65 21.41 -1.68 -34.05
C PHE A 65 19.97 -1.32 -34.36
N TYR A 66 19.39 -1.96 -35.37
CA TYR A 66 17.99 -1.80 -35.73
C TYR A 66 17.29 -3.16 -35.82
N LEU A 67 15.98 -3.17 -35.56
CA LEU A 67 15.14 -4.35 -35.69
C LEU A 67 13.77 -3.95 -36.27
N TYR A 68 13.35 -4.63 -37.32
CA TYR A 68 12.01 -4.50 -37.90
C TYR A 68 11.00 -5.40 -37.20
N ASN A 69 9.73 -5.03 -37.27
CA ASN A 69 8.64 -5.97 -36.98
C ASN A 69 8.41 -6.85 -38.21
N PRO A 70 8.64 -8.17 -38.15
CA PRO A 70 8.42 -9.03 -39.30
C PRO A 70 6.96 -9.01 -39.76
N GLU A 71 5.98 -8.86 -38.85
CA GLU A 71 4.56 -8.81 -39.22
C GLU A 71 4.13 -7.46 -39.81
N LYS A 72 4.95 -6.41 -39.64
CA LYS A 72 4.63 -5.04 -40.05
C LYS A 72 5.85 -4.34 -40.63
N PRO A 73 6.36 -4.81 -41.78
CA PRO A 73 7.62 -4.32 -42.36
C PRO A 73 7.56 -2.85 -42.82
N SER A 74 6.36 -2.29 -42.98
CA SER A 74 6.15 -0.86 -43.28
C SER A 74 6.28 0.06 -42.06
N GLU A 75 6.25 -0.47 -40.84
CA GLU A 75 6.51 0.32 -39.63
C GLU A 75 8.01 0.65 -39.51
N LYS A 76 8.32 1.82 -38.93
CA LYS A 76 9.72 2.20 -38.68
C LYS A 76 10.38 1.17 -37.75
N PRO A 77 11.62 0.74 -38.05
CA PRO A 77 12.35 -0.17 -37.18
C PRO A 77 12.68 0.50 -35.85
N ARG A 78 12.93 -0.32 -34.83
CA ARG A 78 13.32 0.15 -33.50
C ARG A 78 14.83 0.18 -33.40
N VAL A 79 15.36 1.25 -32.82
CA VAL A 79 16.78 1.42 -32.55
C VAL A 79 17.12 0.80 -31.21
N LEU A 80 18.18 0.01 -31.20
CA LEU A 80 18.65 -0.79 -30.07
C LEU A 80 20.12 -0.49 -29.80
N VAL A 81 20.53 -0.75 -28.56
CA VAL A 81 21.93 -0.76 -28.17
C VAL A 81 22.22 -2.03 -27.37
N PRO A 82 23.40 -2.66 -27.53
CA PRO A 82 23.87 -3.69 -26.63
C PRO A 82 23.77 -3.25 -25.17
N THR A 83 23.19 -4.09 -24.32
CA THR A 83 22.93 -3.79 -22.90
C THR A 83 24.20 -3.38 -22.16
N VAL A 84 25.33 -4.00 -22.49
CA VAL A 84 26.64 -3.71 -21.92
C VAL A 84 27.06 -2.24 -22.06
N GLN A 85 26.67 -1.57 -23.16
CA GLN A 85 26.98 -0.14 -23.33
C GLN A 85 26.21 0.75 -22.35
N LEU A 86 24.96 0.38 -22.01
CA LEU A 86 24.20 1.06 -20.96
C LEU A 86 24.83 0.81 -19.59
N GLU A 87 25.23 -0.42 -19.29
CA GLU A 87 25.88 -0.74 -18.02
C GLU A 87 27.16 0.06 -17.81
N ASP A 88 28.00 0.15 -18.84
CA ASP A 88 29.24 0.93 -18.79
C ASP A 88 28.98 2.43 -18.68
N PHE A 89 27.92 2.94 -19.33
CA PHE A 89 27.45 4.30 -19.15
C PHE A 89 27.02 4.58 -17.70
N LEU A 90 26.23 3.69 -17.09
CA LEU A 90 25.81 3.80 -15.69
C LEU A 90 26.99 3.73 -14.72
N LYS A 91 27.97 2.83 -14.95
CA LYS A 91 29.22 2.77 -14.18
C LYS A 91 29.99 4.09 -14.23
N GLY A 92 30.02 4.75 -15.39
CA GLY A 92 30.62 6.07 -15.56
C GLY A 92 29.94 7.14 -14.70
N ILE A 93 28.61 7.17 -14.68
CA ILE A 93 27.83 8.08 -13.82
C ILE A 93 28.09 7.79 -12.34
N ASN A 94 28.08 6.51 -11.96
CA ASN A 94 28.32 6.08 -10.58
C ASN A 94 29.68 6.53 -10.06
N ARG A 95 30.73 6.43 -10.89
CA ARG A 95 32.06 6.93 -10.55
C ARG A 95 32.10 8.44 -10.36
N ALA A 96 31.38 9.18 -11.21
CA ALA A 96 31.37 10.64 -11.15
C ALA A 96 30.52 11.20 -10.01
N LEU A 97 29.43 10.51 -9.62
CA LEU A 97 28.47 11.02 -8.66
C LEU A 97 28.50 10.33 -7.29
N GLY A 98 29.26 9.23 -7.13
CA GLY A 98 29.23 8.41 -5.93
C GLY A 98 27.87 7.72 -5.73
N THR A 99 27.25 7.27 -6.82
CA THR A 99 25.94 6.61 -6.82
C THR A 99 26.05 5.12 -7.13
N SER A 100 24.94 4.39 -6.99
CA SER A 100 24.82 2.96 -7.34
C SER A 100 23.68 2.71 -8.34
N LEU A 101 23.62 3.49 -9.41
CA LEU A 101 22.66 3.30 -10.50
C LEU A 101 22.95 1.97 -11.21
N ALA A 102 21.91 1.17 -11.43
CA ALA A 102 22.01 -0.12 -12.10
C ALA A 102 20.74 -0.40 -12.90
N ILE A 103 20.81 -1.34 -13.85
CA ILE A 103 19.60 -1.87 -14.48
C ILE A 103 18.70 -2.45 -13.37
N PRO A 104 17.41 -2.08 -13.31
CA PRO A 104 16.51 -2.56 -12.25
C PRO A 104 16.31 -4.08 -12.34
N GLY A 105 16.27 -4.73 -11.17
CA GLY A 105 15.95 -6.15 -11.07
C GLY A 105 14.45 -6.46 -11.24
N GLY A 106 14.11 -7.74 -11.12
CA GLY A 106 12.73 -8.24 -11.20
C GLY A 106 12.12 -8.02 -12.59
N ALA A 107 10.79 -7.81 -12.65
CA ALA A 107 10.06 -7.71 -13.92
C ALA A 107 10.49 -6.54 -14.85
N ASN A 108 11.31 -5.59 -14.36
CA ASN A 108 11.87 -4.53 -15.20
C ASN A 108 13.17 -4.94 -15.91
N GLN A 109 13.86 -5.97 -15.41
CA GLN A 109 15.13 -6.45 -15.95
C GLN A 109 14.97 -6.94 -17.39
N ASP A 110 13.86 -7.61 -17.70
CA ASP A 110 13.54 -8.16 -19.02
C ASP A 110 13.58 -7.11 -20.14
N ARG A 111 13.33 -5.83 -19.83
CA ARG A 111 13.36 -4.72 -20.80
C ARG A 111 14.77 -4.29 -21.19
N PHE A 112 15.76 -4.75 -20.45
CA PHE A 112 17.15 -4.39 -20.66
C PHE A 112 17.99 -5.57 -21.12
N TYR A 113 17.54 -6.82 -20.96
CA TYR A 113 18.29 -8.01 -21.35
C TYR A 113 17.57 -8.85 -22.41
N MET A 114 17.02 -8.21 -23.45
CA MET A 114 16.32 -8.93 -24.52
C MET A 114 17.31 -9.63 -25.44
N ARG A 115 17.05 -10.90 -25.73
CA ARG A 115 17.76 -11.67 -26.75
C ARG A 115 16.83 -12.00 -27.91
N PHE A 116 17.41 -12.14 -29.09
CA PHE A 116 16.70 -12.40 -30.34
C PHE A 116 17.47 -13.46 -31.14
N GLY A 117 16.79 -14.18 -32.04
CA GLY A 117 17.45 -15.18 -32.89
C GLY A 117 17.04 -16.62 -32.62
N GLN A 118 16.36 -16.88 -31.50
CA GLN A 118 15.91 -18.23 -31.17
C GLN A 118 15.02 -18.78 -32.31
N GLY A 119 15.29 -20.01 -32.73
CA GLY A 119 14.55 -20.65 -33.84
C GLY A 119 14.64 -19.89 -35.16
N ASP A 120 15.80 -19.30 -35.46
CA ASP A 120 16.10 -18.49 -36.65
C ASP A 120 15.26 -17.20 -36.80
N THR A 121 14.54 -16.80 -35.75
CA THR A 121 13.76 -15.56 -35.76
C THR A 121 14.63 -14.31 -35.99
N PRO A 122 14.06 -13.19 -36.46
CA PRO A 122 14.81 -11.98 -36.78
C PRO A 122 15.64 -11.46 -35.60
N ARG A 123 16.87 -11.01 -35.90
CA ARG A 123 17.84 -10.47 -34.93
C ARG A 123 18.15 -9.00 -35.21
N PRO A 124 18.53 -8.21 -34.19
CA PRO A 124 19.06 -6.87 -34.38
C PRO A 124 20.22 -6.86 -35.37
N ARG A 125 20.18 -5.97 -36.35
CA ARG A 125 21.27 -5.76 -37.33
C ARG A 125 22.02 -4.48 -37.03
N TYR A 126 23.32 -4.46 -37.27
CA TYR A 126 24.14 -3.28 -37.02
C TYR A 126 23.70 -2.11 -37.91
N LEU A 127 23.53 -0.94 -37.28
CA LEU A 127 23.07 0.28 -37.93
C LEU A 127 24.23 1.23 -38.18
N GLN A 128 24.88 1.70 -37.11
CA GLN A 128 25.97 2.66 -37.18
C GLN A 128 26.70 2.82 -35.85
N ARG A 129 27.90 3.37 -35.91
CA ARG A 129 28.67 3.84 -34.75
C ARG A 129 28.56 5.36 -34.63
N SER A 130 28.10 5.84 -33.48
CA SER A 130 28.12 7.24 -33.09
C SER A 130 29.36 7.54 -32.25
N ARG A 131 30.08 8.61 -32.59
CA ARG A 131 31.23 9.11 -31.81
C ARG A 131 31.03 10.58 -31.51
N ASP A 132 30.94 10.90 -30.22
CA ASP A 132 30.89 12.28 -29.71
C ASP A 132 29.90 13.17 -30.49
N GLN A 133 28.62 12.82 -30.41
CA GLN A 133 27.55 13.54 -31.10
C GLN A 133 26.61 14.21 -30.11
N LYS A 134 25.97 15.31 -30.52
CA LYS A 134 24.93 15.95 -29.70
C LYS A 134 23.58 15.22 -29.74
N ALA A 135 23.29 14.53 -30.84
CA ALA A 135 22.04 13.81 -31.05
C ALA A 135 22.28 12.64 -32.02
N LEU A 136 21.47 11.59 -31.89
CA LEU A 136 21.51 10.46 -32.81
C LEU A 136 20.87 10.88 -34.14
N LYS A 137 21.66 10.86 -35.21
CA LYS A 137 21.17 11.08 -36.58
C LYS A 137 21.21 9.76 -37.33
N VAL A 138 20.05 9.29 -37.80
CA VAL A 138 19.95 8.12 -38.67
C VAL A 138 19.48 8.63 -40.02
N GLU A 139 20.34 8.55 -41.04
CA GLU A 139 20.05 9.05 -42.38
C GLU A 139 19.00 8.19 -43.09
N SER A 140 19.20 6.88 -43.06
CA SER A 140 18.27 5.87 -43.56
C SER A 140 18.44 4.56 -42.80
N PHE A 141 17.41 3.72 -42.84
CA PHE A 141 17.52 2.33 -42.41
C PHE A 141 17.71 1.45 -43.64
N PRO A 142 18.52 0.38 -43.57
CA PRO A 142 18.55 -0.62 -44.64
C PRO A 142 17.17 -1.27 -44.82
N ASP A 143 16.88 -1.72 -46.03
CA ASP A 143 15.59 -2.31 -46.38
C ASP A 143 15.26 -3.56 -45.55
N PHE A 144 13.96 -3.82 -45.39
CA PHE A 144 13.48 -5.04 -44.74
C PHE A 144 13.84 -6.28 -45.57
N GLU A 145 14.44 -7.28 -44.92
CA GLU A 145 14.75 -8.55 -45.58
C GLU A 145 13.57 -9.51 -45.49
N GLN A 146 13.02 -9.93 -46.64
CA GLN A 146 11.87 -10.86 -46.69
C GLN A 146 12.13 -12.17 -45.92
N LYS A 147 13.38 -12.62 -45.86
CA LYS A 147 13.79 -13.79 -45.08
C LYS A 147 13.44 -13.68 -43.59
N ASP A 148 13.39 -12.46 -43.02
CA ASP A 148 12.99 -12.25 -41.63
C ASP A 148 11.52 -12.61 -41.40
N TYR A 149 10.65 -12.24 -42.35
CA TYR A 149 9.25 -12.65 -42.32
C TYR A 149 9.12 -14.16 -42.40
N ASP A 150 9.81 -14.76 -43.37
CA ASP A 150 9.73 -16.20 -43.62
C ASP A 150 10.23 -17.00 -42.41
N ASN A 151 11.39 -16.63 -41.86
CA ASN A 151 11.93 -17.27 -40.66
C ASN A 151 11.01 -17.09 -39.45
N PHE A 152 10.48 -15.89 -39.22
CA PHE A 152 9.54 -15.63 -38.12
C PHE A 152 8.28 -16.49 -38.23
N ARG A 153 7.72 -16.61 -39.45
CA ARG A 153 6.51 -17.40 -39.70
C ARG A 153 6.72 -18.90 -39.58
N ASN A 154 7.91 -19.37 -39.94
CA ASN A 154 8.29 -20.78 -39.85
C ASN A 154 8.72 -21.21 -38.45
N ALA A 155 9.07 -20.26 -37.57
CA ALA A 155 9.43 -20.55 -36.19
C ALA A 155 8.25 -21.14 -35.40
N HIS A 156 8.56 -21.92 -34.36
CA HIS A 156 7.54 -22.49 -33.47
C HIS A 156 6.70 -21.39 -32.79
N GLY A 157 5.40 -21.65 -32.55
CA GLY A 157 4.48 -20.64 -32.02
C GLY A 157 4.91 -20.02 -30.68
N ALA A 158 5.52 -20.80 -29.78
CA ALA A 158 6.09 -20.28 -28.54
C ALA A 158 7.24 -19.28 -28.78
N ILE A 159 8.10 -19.55 -29.78
CA ILE A 159 9.21 -18.68 -30.15
C ILE A 159 8.69 -17.37 -30.75
N GLN A 160 7.63 -17.42 -31.56
CA GLN A 160 6.96 -16.23 -32.09
C GLN A 160 6.39 -15.37 -30.96
N GLN A 161 5.74 -15.98 -29.96
CA GLN A 161 5.19 -15.28 -28.80
C GLN A 161 6.28 -14.60 -27.96
N ASP A 162 7.39 -15.29 -27.69
CA ASP A 162 8.52 -14.74 -26.95
C ASP A 162 9.17 -13.58 -27.70
N TRP A 163 9.34 -13.70 -29.02
CA TRP A 163 9.84 -12.62 -29.86
C TRP A 163 8.90 -11.39 -29.83
N LEU A 164 7.58 -11.59 -29.95
CA LEU A 164 6.59 -10.52 -29.87
C LEU A 164 6.54 -9.88 -28.49
N LYS A 165 6.73 -10.65 -27.41
CA LYS A 165 6.86 -10.13 -26.04
C LYS A 165 8.07 -9.20 -25.93
N ASN A 166 9.24 -9.63 -26.43
CA ASN A 166 10.43 -8.77 -26.47
C ASN A 166 10.18 -7.52 -27.32
N TRP A 167 9.55 -7.67 -28.49
CA TRP A 167 9.16 -6.54 -29.33
C TRP A 167 8.26 -5.54 -28.58
N GLN A 168 7.25 -5.99 -27.84
CA GLN A 168 6.40 -5.10 -27.04
C GLN A 168 7.17 -4.35 -25.94
N MET A 169 8.24 -4.95 -25.40
CA MET A 169 9.09 -4.32 -24.39
C MET A 169 10.04 -3.24 -24.94
N LEU A 170 10.27 -3.21 -26.26
CA LEU A 170 11.15 -2.24 -26.92
C LEU A 170 10.59 -0.80 -26.98
N VAL A 171 9.39 -0.54 -26.47
CA VAL A 171 8.85 0.83 -26.29
C VAL A 171 8.93 1.24 -24.82
N PRO A 172 9.22 2.51 -24.52
CA PRO A 172 9.07 3.04 -23.17
C PRO A 172 7.67 2.75 -22.65
N ARG A 173 7.54 2.51 -21.34
CA ARG A 173 6.21 2.48 -20.73
C ARG A 173 5.52 3.82 -21.04
N PRO A 174 4.24 3.83 -21.44
CA PRO A 174 3.49 5.07 -21.48
C PRO A 174 3.60 5.73 -20.09
N THR A 175 3.79 7.04 -20.06
CA THR A 175 3.66 7.82 -18.83
C THR A 175 2.24 7.64 -18.34
N PHE A 176 2.04 6.70 -17.42
CA PHE A 176 0.74 6.44 -16.81
C PHE A 176 0.24 7.74 -16.19
N ASP A 177 -0.95 8.18 -16.60
CA ASP A 177 -1.58 9.38 -16.06
C ASP A 177 -1.83 9.16 -14.56
N LYS A 178 -0.90 9.69 -13.75
CA LYS A 178 -0.90 9.50 -12.29
C LYS A 178 -2.19 10.05 -11.69
N LYS A 179 -2.81 11.05 -12.32
CA LYS A 179 -4.05 11.68 -11.87
C LYS A 179 -5.23 10.72 -12.03
N LYS A 180 -5.45 10.17 -13.23
CA LYS A 180 -6.54 9.21 -13.49
C LYS A 180 -6.49 7.98 -12.58
N ASN A 181 -5.30 7.49 -12.25
CA ASN A 181 -5.12 6.38 -11.30
C ASN A 181 -5.21 6.80 -9.83
N ALA A 182 -4.91 8.06 -9.49
CA ALA A 182 -5.16 8.59 -8.16
C ALA A 182 -6.68 8.74 -7.95
N ASP A 183 -7.39 9.31 -8.92
CA ASP A 183 -8.84 9.48 -8.89
C ASP A 183 -9.55 8.12 -8.80
N LYS A 184 -9.13 7.13 -9.59
CA LYS A 184 -9.67 5.76 -9.50
C LYS A 184 -9.42 5.13 -8.12
N ARG A 185 -8.24 5.34 -7.53
CA ARG A 185 -7.92 4.83 -6.19
C ARG A 185 -8.70 5.56 -5.09
N ALA A 186 -8.89 6.86 -5.22
CA ALA A 186 -9.70 7.65 -4.30
C ALA A 186 -11.18 7.21 -4.35
N ALA A 187 -11.73 7.03 -5.55
CA ALA A 187 -13.09 6.51 -5.74
C ALA A 187 -13.25 5.09 -5.16
N GLN A 188 -12.25 4.21 -5.36
CA GLN A 188 -12.26 2.87 -4.79
C GLN A 188 -12.25 2.90 -3.24
N ARG A 189 -11.41 3.75 -2.64
CA ARG A 189 -11.36 3.93 -1.18
C ARG A 189 -12.67 4.48 -0.63
N ARG A 190 -13.29 5.44 -1.33
CA ARG A 190 -14.61 5.96 -0.96
C ARG A 190 -15.66 4.85 -0.93
N LEU A 191 -15.70 4.02 -1.96
CA LEU A 191 -16.63 2.87 -2.01
C LEU A 191 -16.33 1.84 -0.91
N GLU A 192 -15.06 1.62 -0.58
CA GLU A 192 -14.67 0.75 0.54
C GLU A 192 -15.13 1.28 1.89
N ARG A 193 -15.01 2.60 2.12
CA ARG A 193 -15.52 3.27 3.34
C ARG A 193 -17.04 3.18 3.45
N GLU A 194 -17.75 3.46 2.37
CA GLU A 194 -19.21 3.38 2.31
C GLU A 194 -19.69 1.93 2.58
N ARG A 195 -19.00 0.93 2.01
CA ARG A 195 -19.27 -0.49 2.30
C ARG A 195 -19.01 -0.84 3.77
N MET A 196 -17.90 -0.37 4.33
CA MET A 196 -17.55 -0.64 5.73
C MET A 196 -18.60 -0.09 6.70
N LEU A 197 -19.08 1.14 6.44
CA LEU A 197 -20.16 1.74 7.23
C LEU A 197 -21.47 0.96 7.09
N HIS A 198 -21.82 0.56 5.87
CA HIS A 198 -22.99 -0.29 5.62
C HIS A 198 -22.90 -1.63 6.37
N ASN A 199 -21.75 -2.31 6.30
CA ASN A 199 -21.54 -3.58 7.01
C ASN A 199 -21.67 -3.41 8.53
N ALA A 200 -21.14 -2.33 9.09
CA ALA A 200 -21.32 -2.02 10.51
C ALA A 200 -22.80 -1.85 10.87
N GLN A 201 -23.60 -1.20 10.02
CA GLN A 201 -25.04 -1.04 10.22
C GLN A 201 -25.80 -2.37 10.12
N GLU A 202 -25.40 -3.26 9.21
CA GLU A 202 -25.94 -4.62 9.10
C GLU A 202 -25.61 -5.47 10.33
N TYR A 203 -24.36 -5.46 10.79
CA TYR A 203 -23.96 -6.16 12.01
C TYR A 203 -24.69 -5.64 13.25
N LEU A 204 -25.04 -4.35 13.31
CA LEU A 204 -25.80 -3.77 14.42
C LEU A 204 -27.32 -3.90 14.25
N HIS A 205 -27.80 -4.58 13.20
CA HIS A 205 -29.21 -4.76 12.88
C HIS A 205 -30.02 -3.45 12.73
N LEU A 206 -29.36 -2.35 12.37
CA LEU A 206 -29.98 -1.02 12.27
C LEU A 206 -30.93 -0.87 11.07
N ALA A 207 -30.72 -1.64 10.00
CA ALA A 207 -31.60 -1.67 8.83
C ALA A 207 -32.70 -2.77 8.92
N GLY A 208 -32.91 -3.32 10.12
CA GLY A 208 -33.76 -4.47 10.40
C GLY A 208 -32.97 -5.78 10.55
N LYS A 209 -33.56 -6.79 11.20
CA LYS A 209 -32.99 -8.15 11.27
C LYS A 209 -33.08 -8.81 9.88
N GLY A 210 -32.14 -8.51 9.00
CA GLY A 210 -31.89 -9.30 7.79
C GLY A 210 -31.31 -10.68 8.14
N ASN A 211 -30.76 -11.40 7.15
CA ASN A 211 -29.97 -12.62 7.38
C ASN A 211 -28.58 -12.34 7.99
N GLY A 212 -28.38 -11.19 8.64
CA GLY A 212 -27.12 -10.79 9.26
C GLY A 212 -26.72 -11.80 10.33
N ALA A 213 -25.46 -12.21 10.33
CA ALA A 213 -24.95 -13.10 11.37
C ALA A 213 -24.75 -12.29 12.65
N ASP A 214 -25.21 -12.79 13.79
CA ASP A 214 -24.86 -12.22 15.09
C ASP A 214 -23.33 -12.31 15.27
N VAL A 215 -22.63 -11.19 15.18
CA VAL A 215 -21.17 -11.12 15.34
C VAL A 215 -20.77 -10.70 16.75
N VAL A 216 -19.48 -10.85 17.06
CA VAL A 216 -18.84 -10.27 18.23
C VAL A 216 -17.88 -9.20 17.75
N LEU A 217 -18.14 -7.95 18.12
CA LEU A 217 -17.24 -6.84 17.84
C LEU A 217 -16.12 -6.85 18.89
N VAL A 218 -14.87 -6.93 18.44
CA VAL A 218 -13.70 -6.94 19.31
C VAL A 218 -12.79 -5.79 18.89
N CYS A 219 -12.67 -4.79 19.76
CA CYS A 219 -11.74 -3.69 19.59
C CYS A 219 -10.48 -3.93 20.40
N MET A 220 -9.32 -3.66 19.81
CA MET A 220 -8.05 -3.61 20.54
C MET A 220 -7.30 -2.34 20.19
N ASP A 221 -6.78 -1.69 21.23
CA ASP A 221 -5.93 -0.51 21.12
C ASP A 221 -4.62 -0.80 21.88
N VAL A 222 -3.49 -0.36 21.35
CA VAL A 222 -2.17 -0.66 21.92
C VAL A 222 -1.37 0.61 22.15
N GLU A 223 -0.99 0.83 23.41
CA GLU A 223 -0.01 1.84 23.77
C GLU A 223 1.39 1.20 23.89
N ALA A 224 2.37 1.85 23.26
CA ALA A 224 3.77 1.47 23.33
C ALA A 224 4.57 2.63 23.91
N ILE A 225 5.63 2.31 24.64
CA ILE A 225 6.53 3.34 25.18
C ILE A 225 7.15 4.13 24.03
N GLU A 226 7.18 5.46 24.14
CA GLU A 226 7.64 6.37 23.07
C GLU A 226 9.11 6.16 22.65
N MET A 227 9.93 5.65 23.57
CA MET A 227 11.36 5.46 23.37
C MET A 227 11.69 4.06 22.84
N PRO A 228 12.59 3.95 21.84
CA PRO A 228 13.09 2.65 21.37
C PRO A 228 13.60 1.78 22.54
N PRO A 229 13.26 0.48 22.57
CA PRO A 229 12.73 -0.32 21.46
C PRO A 229 11.19 -0.25 21.27
N ASN A 230 10.51 0.69 21.92
CA ASN A 230 9.06 0.85 21.90
C ASN A 230 8.31 -0.39 22.43
N PRO A 231 8.65 -0.89 23.64
CA PRO A 231 7.93 -2.01 24.23
C PRO A 231 6.45 -1.66 24.43
N ILE A 232 5.58 -2.67 24.27
CA ILE A 232 4.14 -2.52 24.50
C ILE A 232 3.91 -2.34 25.99
N SER A 233 3.37 -1.19 26.37
CA SER A 233 3.06 -0.88 27.76
C SER A 233 1.64 -1.28 28.14
N GLU A 234 0.68 -1.14 27.24
CA GLU A 234 -0.74 -1.35 27.53
C GLU A 234 -1.49 -1.90 26.33
N ILE A 235 -2.49 -2.73 26.60
CA ILE A 235 -3.44 -3.25 25.61
C ILE A 235 -4.84 -3.07 26.18
N GLY A 236 -5.67 -2.32 25.46
CA GLY A 236 -7.09 -2.26 25.69
C GLY A 236 -7.81 -3.32 24.88
N VAL A 237 -8.78 -3.99 25.48
CA VAL A 237 -9.69 -4.88 24.77
C VAL A 237 -11.11 -4.50 25.14
N ALA A 238 -11.92 -4.13 24.14
CA ALA A 238 -13.34 -3.88 24.33
C ALA A 238 -14.14 -4.85 23.47
N VAL A 239 -15.14 -5.51 24.06
CA VAL A 239 -15.94 -6.55 23.41
C VAL A 239 -17.42 -6.20 23.50
N LEU A 240 -18.12 -6.31 22.37
CA LEU A 240 -19.58 -6.21 22.30
C LEU A 240 -20.12 -7.40 21.51
N ASP A 241 -20.87 -8.28 22.18
CA ASP A 241 -21.63 -9.32 21.49
C ASP A 241 -22.93 -8.70 20.97
N VAL A 242 -23.12 -8.70 19.65
CA VAL A 242 -24.31 -8.12 19.02
C VAL A 242 -25.60 -8.76 19.53
N LYS A 243 -25.55 -10.01 20.02
CA LYS A 243 -26.71 -10.66 20.64
C LYS A 243 -27.25 -9.90 21.85
N ASP A 244 -26.38 -9.20 22.57
CA ASP A 244 -26.78 -8.46 23.76
C ASP A 244 -27.56 -7.18 23.41
N LEU A 245 -27.55 -6.78 22.13
CA LEU A 245 -28.36 -5.67 21.62
C LEU A 245 -29.83 -6.05 21.39
N ASP A 246 -30.17 -7.35 21.39
CA ASP A 246 -31.50 -7.82 21.06
C ASP A 246 -32.57 -7.26 22.02
N GLY A 247 -33.52 -6.50 21.45
CA GLY A 247 -34.59 -5.87 22.21
C GLY A 247 -34.18 -4.57 22.93
N VAL A 248 -32.94 -4.10 22.74
CA VAL A 248 -32.45 -2.82 23.27
C VAL A 248 -32.36 -1.82 22.13
N GLU A 249 -33.18 -0.77 22.18
CA GLU A 249 -33.09 0.34 21.24
C GLU A 249 -31.76 1.11 21.42
N PRO A 250 -31.10 1.58 20.35
CA PRO A 250 -29.79 2.24 20.43
C PRO A 250 -29.78 3.49 21.32
N GLY A 251 -30.91 4.22 21.37
CA GLY A 251 -30.96 5.54 21.98
C GLY A 251 -30.11 6.59 21.23
N PRO A 252 -30.02 7.82 21.76
CA PRO A 252 -29.23 8.90 21.17
C PRO A 252 -27.76 8.48 20.95
N GLY A 253 -27.26 8.51 19.72
CA GLY A 253 -25.86 8.17 19.40
C GLY A 253 -25.42 6.76 19.79
N GLY A 254 -26.35 5.81 19.98
CA GLY A 254 -26.04 4.45 20.46
C GLY A 254 -25.79 4.33 21.97
N GLN A 255 -26.09 5.37 22.75
CA GLN A 255 -25.86 5.47 24.19
C GLN A 255 -26.36 4.26 25.00
N ASN A 256 -27.53 3.71 24.68
CA ASN A 256 -28.13 2.63 25.46
C ASN A 256 -27.32 1.33 25.37
N TRP A 257 -26.52 1.19 24.31
CA TRP A 257 -25.66 0.02 24.08
C TRP A 257 -24.29 0.15 24.74
N TRP A 258 -23.87 1.34 25.19
CA TRP A 258 -22.55 1.54 25.78
C TRP A 258 -22.32 0.70 27.05
N GLN A 259 -23.37 0.44 27.81
CA GLN A 259 -23.33 -0.39 29.02
C GLN A 259 -23.14 -1.89 28.71
N LEU A 260 -23.31 -2.30 27.46
CA LEU A 260 -23.16 -3.69 27.01
C LEU A 260 -21.72 -3.99 26.54
N ILE A 261 -20.86 -2.96 26.48
CA ILE A 261 -19.45 -3.12 26.14
C ILE A 261 -18.70 -3.66 27.36
N GLN A 262 -18.08 -4.82 27.19
CA GLN A 262 -17.14 -5.38 28.16
C GLN A 262 -15.76 -4.79 27.91
N ALA A 263 -15.13 -4.25 28.96
CA ALA A 263 -13.87 -3.54 28.85
C ALA A 263 -12.77 -4.21 29.68
N HIS A 264 -11.60 -4.35 29.08
CA HIS A 264 -10.41 -4.89 29.71
C HIS A 264 -9.22 -3.98 29.44
N HIS A 265 -8.37 -3.86 30.43
CA HIS A 265 -7.14 -3.10 30.33
C HIS A 265 -5.98 -3.93 30.88
N LEU A 266 -5.07 -4.31 30.00
CA LEU A 266 -3.88 -5.10 30.31
C LEU A 266 -2.68 -4.16 30.30
N ARG A 267 -2.00 -4.00 31.44
CA ARG A 267 -0.75 -3.24 31.54
C ARG A 267 0.41 -4.20 31.67
N THR A 268 1.38 -4.12 30.77
CA THR A 268 2.54 -5.00 30.78
C THR A 268 3.35 -4.78 32.07
N LYS A 269 3.43 -5.82 32.91
CA LYS A 269 3.96 -5.74 34.28
C LYS A 269 5.38 -5.17 34.34
N GLU A 270 6.22 -5.51 33.37
CA GLU A 270 7.60 -5.07 33.24
C GLU A 270 7.72 -3.56 33.03
N TYR A 271 6.70 -2.95 32.40
CA TYR A 271 6.69 -1.55 31.98
C TYR A 271 5.66 -0.70 32.72
N ALA A 272 4.93 -1.26 33.68
CA ALA A 272 3.87 -0.58 34.43
C ALA A 272 4.33 0.67 35.20
N GLY A 273 5.63 0.82 35.45
CA GLY A 273 6.20 2.03 36.05
C GLY A 273 6.50 3.16 35.06
N LEU A 274 6.37 2.91 33.75
CA LEU A 274 6.67 3.86 32.68
C LEU A 274 5.39 4.58 32.22
N VAL A 275 5.53 5.86 31.88
CA VAL A 275 4.42 6.70 31.40
C VAL A 275 4.93 7.57 30.26
N ASN A 276 4.22 7.52 29.13
CA ASN A 276 4.48 8.40 27.98
C ASN A 276 4.19 9.86 28.35
N ARG A 277 5.12 10.75 27.99
CA ARG A 277 5.04 12.19 28.31
C ARG A 277 5.66 13.11 27.26
N ARG A 278 6.44 12.58 26.31
CA ARG A 278 7.27 13.40 25.42
C ARG A 278 6.51 13.85 24.19
N PHE A 279 5.70 12.98 23.62
CA PHE A 279 4.92 13.24 22.41
C PHE A 279 3.43 13.16 22.68
N VAL A 280 3.04 12.27 23.59
CA VAL A 280 1.67 12.02 24.04
C VAL A 280 1.69 11.90 25.55
N ARG A 281 0.69 12.48 26.22
CA ARG A 281 0.50 12.32 27.66
C ARG A 281 -0.34 11.07 27.91
N GLY A 282 0.31 9.98 28.32
CA GLY A 282 -0.39 8.75 28.70
C GLY A 282 -1.20 8.89 29.99
N CYS A 283 -2.29 8.14 30.08
CA CYS A 283 -3.18 8.05 31.25
C CYS A 283 -3.27 6.61 31.80
N PRO A 284 -2.15 5.90 32.01
CA PRO A 284 -2.17 4.45 32.24
C PRO A 284 -2.87 4.01 33.54
N ASP A 285 -2.92 4.90 34.53
CA ASP A 285 -3.55 4.64 35.83
C ASP A 285 -5.05 4.99 35.86
N SER A 286 -5.60 5.58 34.80
CA SER A 286 -6.97 6.11 34.74
C SER A 286 -7.90 5.27 33.88
N PHE A 287 -7.98 3.96 34.12
CA PHE A 287 -8.95 3.10 33.43
C PHE A 287 -10.35 3.32 33.97
N ASP A 288 -11.24 3.91 33.17
CA ASP A 288 -12.57 4.37 33.60
C ASP A 288 -13.62 3.26 33.59
N PHE A 289 -13.36 2.14 32.90
CA PHE A 289 -14.34 1.08 32.64
C PHE A 289 -14.07 -0.21 33.43
N GLY A 290 -13.22 -0.17 34.45
CA GLY A 290 -12.95 -1.33 35.30
C GLY A 290 -11.66 -1.21 36.10
N THR A 291 -10.93 -2.32 36.19
CA THR A 291 -9.65 -2.39 36.91
C THR A 291 -8.58 -2.96 35.98
N SER A 292 -7.46 -2.27 35.88
CA SER A 292 -6.30 -2.73 35.10
C SER A 292 -5.73 -4.02 35.68
N THR A 293 -5.32 -4.93 34.81
CA THR A 293 -4.58 -6.15 35.18
C THR A 293 -3.13 -6.05 34.71
N PHE A 294 -2.24 -6.85 35.30
CA PHE A 294 -0.79 -6.73 35.10
C PHE A 294 -0.14 -8.06 34.69
N PRO A 295 -0.46 -8.61 33.51
CA PRO A 295 0.24 -9.76 32.96
C PRO A 295 1.70 -9.42 32.62
N GLY A 296 2.59 -10.40 32.69
CA GLY A 296 3.94 -10.27 32.11
C GLY A 296 3.86 -10.17 30.58
N GLU A 297 4.88 -9.58 29.94
CA GLU A 297 4.93 -9.41 28.47
C GLU A 297 4.72 -10.74 27.73
N TYR A 298 5.30 -11.83 28.25
CA TYR A 298 5.18 -13.17 27.67
C TYR A 298 3.81 -13.83 27.88
N GLU A 299 2.96 -13.27 28.74
CA GLU A 299 1.61 -13.77 29.06
C GLU A 299 0.52 -12.97 28.33
N LEU A 300 0.89 -11.89 27.63
CA LEU A 300 -0.07 -11.03 26.94
C LEU A 300 -0.91 -11.77 25.90
N PRO A 301 -0.36 -12.65 25.03
CA PRO A 301 -1.17 -13.40 24.07
C PRO A 301 -2.21 -14.30 24.75
N GLU A 302 -1.82 -15.01 25.81
CA GLU A 302 -2.71 -15.86 26.59
C GLU A 302 -3.77 -15.04 27.34
N ALA A 303 -3.41 -13.87 27.89
CA ALA A 303 -4.33 -12.98 28.57
C ALA A 303 -5.40 -12.42 27.61
N ILE A 304 -5.00 -12.03 26.39
CA ILE A 304 -5.94 -11.61 25.34
C ILE A 304 -6.84 -12.78 24.96
N MET A 305 -6.27 -13.97 24.70
CA MET A 305 -7.06 -15.15 24.35
C MET A 305 -8.06 -15.54 25.45
N ALA A 306 -7.70 -15.39 26.73
CA ALA A 306 -8.62 -15.67 27.83
C ALA A 306 -9.86 -14.76 27.82
N ILE A 307 -9.72 -13.49 27.40
CA ILE A 307 -10.82 -12.56 27.21
C ILE A 307 -11.72 -13.01 26.05
N LEU A 308 -11.11 -13.46 24.94
CA LEU A 308 -11.84 -13.82 23.72
C LEU A 308 -12.40 -15.25 23.73
N GLU A 309 -11.92 -16.10 24.63
CA GLU A 309 -12.26 -17.52 24.68
C GLU A 309 -13.76 -17.82 24.74
N PRO A 310 -14.61 -17.05 25.46
CA PRO A 310 -16.06 -17.27 25.45
C PRO A 310 -16.72 -17.20 24.07
N TYR A 311 -16.07 -16.53 23.12
CA TYR A 311 -16.55 -16.28 21.75
C TYR A 311 -15.83 -17.18 20.73
N VAL A 312 -14.51 -17.28 20.84
CA VAL A 312 -13.67 -18.05 19.92
C VAL A 312 -13.94 -19.55 20.05
N SER A 313 -14.04 -20.09 21.26
CA SER A 313 -14.35 -21.52 21.50
C SER A 313 -15.71 -21.95 20.94
N LYS A 314 -16.67 -21.02 20.87
CA LYS A 314 -18.00 -21.24 20.28
C LYS A 314 -18.04 -20.98 18.78
N ASN A 315 -16.88 -20.70 18.17
CA ASN A 315 -16.74 -20.35 16.76
C ASN A 315 -17.70 -19.22 16.34
N ARG A 316 -17.88 -18.22 17.22
CA ARG A 316 -18.67 -17.02 16.90
C ARG A 316 -17.96 -16.24 15.79
N PRO A 317 -18.70 -15.67 14.82
CA PRO A 317 -18.13 -14.71 13.89
C PRO A 317 -17.59 -13.49 14.66
N VAL A 318 -16.33 -13.14 14.44
CA VAL A 318 -15.64 -12.02 15.09
C VAL A 318 -15.37 -10.93 14.07
N VAL A 319 -15.69 -9.69 14.43
CA VAL A 319 -15.33 -8.51 13.65
C VAL A 319 -14.31 -7.72 14.47
N PHE A 320 -13.12 -7.54 13.91
CA PHE A 320 -12.09 -6.73 14.54
C PHE A 320 -12.37 -5.24 14.29
N VAL A 321 -12.29 -4.43 15.34
CA VAL A 321 -12.54 -2.99 15.28
C VAL A 321 -11.29 -2.25 15.73
N ALA A 322 -10.94 -1.17 15.06
CA ALA A 322 -9.87 -0.28 15.49
C ALA A 322 -10.09 1.16 15.01
N HIS A 323 -9.19 2.06 15.40
CA HIS A 323 -9.09 3.41 14.87
C HIS A 323 -7.70 3.59 14.24
N ASP A 324 -7.57 3.37 12.93
CA ASP A 324 -6.28 3.20 12.22
C ASP A 324 -5.58 1.87 12.56
N ALA A 325 -6.22 0.75 12.20
CA ALA A 325 -5.87 -0.63 12.60
C ALA A 325 -4.40 -1.06 12.37
N GLY A 326 -3.69 -0.38 11.47
CA GLY A 326 -2.40 -0.83 10.96
C GLY A 326 -1.31 -0.89 12.04
N SER A 327 -1.26 0.07 12.96
CA SER A 327 -0.28 0.08 14.06
C SER A 327 -0.53 -1.04 15.07
N ASP A 328 -1.77 -1.17 15.53
CA ASP A 328 -2.15 -2.08 16.60
C ASP A 328 -1.92 -3.53 16.19
N ILE A 329 -2.31 -3.90 14.96
CA ILE A 329 -2.05 -5.25 14.42
C ILE A 329 -0.55 -5.57 14.40
N ARG A 330 0.32 -4.60 14.07
CA ARG A 330 1.78 -4.83 14.08
C ARG A 330 2.32 -4.98 15.48
N TYR A 331 1.83 -4.20 16.45
CA TYR A 331 2.24 -4.35 17.83
C TYR A 331 1.77 -5.67 18.41
N LEU A 332 0.50 -6.04 18.26
CA LEU A 332 -0.02 -7.34 18.68
C LEU A 332 0.76 -8.51 18.06
N ALA A 333 1.09 -8.45 16.77
CA ALA A 333 1.90 -9.47 16.12
C ALA A 333 3.33 -9.58 16.71
N SER A 334 3.91 -8.46 17.17
CA SER A 334 5.26 -8.43 17.75
C SER A 334 5.37 -9.17 19.09
N ILE A 335 4.27 -9.29 19.83
CA ILE A 335 4.18 -10.12 21.06
C ILE A 335 3.62 -11.52 20.79
N GLY A 336 3.43 -11.89 19.52
CA GLY A 336 2.97 -13.22 19.13
C GLY A 336 1.44 -13.39 19.06
N PHE A 337 0.67 -12.30 19.09
CA PHE A 337 -0.78 -12.34 18.90
C PHE A 337 -1.17 -11.96 17.47
N ASP A 338 -1.47 -12.94 16.62
CA ASP A 338 -1.91 -12.71 15.23
C ASP A 338 -3.41 -12.48 15.16
N VAL A 339 -3.81 -11.20 15.12
CA VAL A 339 -5.21 -10.77 14.94
C VAL A 339 -5.82 -11.35 13.66
N LEU A 340 -5.06 -11.40 12.57
CA LEU A 340 -5.55 -11.85 11.26
C LEU A 340 -5.75 -13.37 11.21
N GLY A 341 -5.07 -14.09 12.10
CA GLY A 341 -5.21 -15.52 12.31
C GLY A 341 -6.29 -15.91 13.33
N LEU A 342 -6.99 -14.94 13.94
CA LEU A 342 -8.01 -15.22 14.95
C LEU A 342 -9.15 -16.08 14.37
N SER A 343 -9.45 -17.20 15.04
CA SER A 343 -10.52 -18.10 14.59
C SER A 343 -11.87 -17.39 14.63
N GLY A 344 -12.62 -17.50 13.53
CA GLY A 344 -13.91 -16.83 13.38
C GLY A 344 -13.83 -15.38 12.90
N LEU A 345 -12.64 -14.80 12.66
CA LEU A 345 -12.52 -13.46 12.08
C LEU A 345 -13.20 -13.41 10.70
N VAL A 346 -14.22 -12.55 10.57
CA VAL A 346 -14.95 -12.36 9.31
C VAL A 346 -14.63 -11.03 8.62
N GLU A 347 -14.32 -9.98 9.38
CA GLU A 347 -14.09 -8.65 8.83
C GLU A 347 -13.27 -7.77 9.80
N GLN A 348 -12.70 -6.69 9.25
CA GLN A 348 -12.10 -5.58 9.99
C GLN A 348 -12.87 -4.29 9.70
N LEU A 349 -13.23 -3.56 10.75
CA LEU A 349 -13.84 -2.24 10.67
C LEU A 349 -12.89 -1.20 11.26
N ASP A 350 -12.71 -0.09 10.54
CA ASP A 350 -11.87 1.03 10.96
C ASP A 350 -12.75 2.27 11.15
N THR A 351 -12.87 2.71 12.39
CA THR A 351 -13.74 3.84 12.77
C THR A 351 -13.31 5.15 12.14
N LYS A 352 -12.03 5.31 11.79
CA LYS A 352 -11.52 6.48 11.07
C LYS A 352 -12.06 6.48 9.64
N GLU A 353 -12.05 5.34 8.96
CA GLU A 353 -12.57 5.19 7.61
C GLU A 353 -14.10 5.30 7.57
N MET A 354 -14.80 4.76 8.57
CA MET A 354 -16.26 4.92 8.72
C MET A 354 -16.64 6.38 8.94
N HIS A 355 -15.92 7.11 9.79
CA HIS A 355 -16.16 8.53 10.04
C HIS A 355 -15.98 9.37 8.76
N LEU A 356 -14.98 9.07 7.94
CA LEU A 356 -14.79 9.72 6.63
C LEU A 356 -15.97 9.48 5.69
N ALA A 357 -16.54 8.28 5.70
CA ALA A 357 -17.76 7.98 4.95
C ALA A 357 -18.95 8.81 5.45
N TRP A 358 -19.17 8.88 6.77
CA TRP A 358 -20.27 9.65 7.35
C TRP A 358 -20.14 11.16 7.08
N LYS A 359 -18.94 11.74 7.23
CA LYS A 359 -18.71 13.18 7.01
C LYS A 359 -18.49 13.57 5.55
N GLU A 360 -18.53 12.61 4.62
CA GLU A 360 -18.18 12.80 3.20
C GLU A 360 -16.82 13.54 3.04
N SER A 361 -15.83 13.16 3.85
CA SER A 361 -14.54 13.84 3.97
C SER A 361 -13.38 12.95 3.49
N ASP A 362 -12.26 13.59 3.14
CA ASP A 362 -10.99 12.93 2.83
C ASP A 362 -9.89 13.20 3.89
N GLN A 363 -10.21 13.98 4.93
CA GLN A 363 -9.28 14.34 6.01
C GLN A 363 -9.56 13.48 7.23
N GLY A 364 -8.71 12.48 7.47
CA GLY A 364 -8.81 11.61 8.64
C GLY A 364 -8.71 12.40 9.93
N LYS A 365 -9.54 12.04 10.91
CA LYS A 365 -9.57 12.65 12.25
C LYS A 365 -9.01 11.70 13.30
N SER A 366 -8.53 12.24 14.41
CA SER A 366 -8.18 11.45 15.61
C SER A 366 -9.43 10.95 16.31
N LEU A 367 -9.29 9.94 17.18
CA LEU A 367 -10.39 9.41 17.98
C LEU A 367 -11.12 10.52 18.75
N LEU A 368 -10.38 11.39 19.46
CA LEU A 368 -10.94 12.55 20.16
C LEU A 368 -11.83 13.42 19.26
N SER A 369 -11.35 13.70 18.04
CA SER A 369 -12.09 14.53 17.09
C SER A 369 -13.33 13.83 16.51
N VAL A 370 -13.28 12.51 16.32
CA VAL A 370 -14.45 11.71 15.93
C VAL A 370 -15.51 11.70 17.03
N LEU A 371 -15.09 11.51 18.30
CA LEU A 371 -15.98 11.58 19.45
C LEU A 371 -16.61 12.97 19.61
N GLY A 372 -15.82 14.03 19.41
CA GLY A 372 -16.31 15.41 19.40
C GLY A 372 -17.37 15.67 18.34
N ASP A 373 -17.18 15.17 17.11
CA ASP A 373 -18.17 15.26 16.03
C ASP A 373 -19.48 14.50 16.34
N LEU A 374 -19.41 13.45 17.16
CA LEU A 374 -20.55 12.67 17.66
C LEU A 374 -21.18 13.25 18.93
N CYS A 375 -20.58 14.31 19.49
CA CYS A 375 -20.92 14.86 20.82
C CYS A 375 -20.83 13.81 21.94
N ILE A 376 -19.90 12.86 21.83
CA ILE A 376 -19.59 11.88 22.88
C ILE A 376 -18.49 12.46 23.75
N HIS A 377 -18.76 12.62 25.05
CA HIS A 377 -17.74 13.09 25.98
C HIS A 377 -16.73 11.98 26.27
N SER A 378 -15.46 12.35 26.19
CA SER A 378 -14.33 11.48 26.53
C SER A 378 -13.40 12.14 27.53
N LYS A 379 -12.72 11.31 28.30
CA LYS A 379 -11.66 11.68 29.24
C LYS A 379 -10.65 10.54 29.31
N HIS A 380 -9.43 10.85 29.75
CA HIS A 380 -8.36 9.85 29.93
C HIS A 380 -8.10 9.02 28.66
N LEU A 381 -8.16 9.67 27.49
CA LEU A 381 -7.59 9.10 26.26
C LEU A 381 -6.09 8.89 26.45
N HIS A 382 -5.48 8.01 25.66
CA HIS A 382 -4.13 7.46 25.91
C HIS A 382 -4.07 6.56 27.14
N ASN A 383 -5.20 5.92 27.42
CA ASN A 383 -5.32 4.72 28.22
C ASN A 383 -5.92 3.69 27.28
N ALA A 384 -5.15 2.68 26.89
CA ALA A 384 -5.55 1.77 25.82
C ALA A 384 -6.93 1.12 26.07
N GLY A 385 -7.25 0.81 27.33
CA GLY A 385 -8.57 0.29 27.72
C GLY A 385 -9.72 1.27 27.46
N ASN A 386 -9.54 2.54 27.80
CA ASN A 386 -10.51 3.60 27.49
C ASN A 386 -10.62 3.81 25.98
N ASP A 387 -9.49 3.87 25.27
CA ASP A 387 -9.45 4.10 23.82
C ASP A 387 -10.17 2.99 23.05
N ALA A 388 -10.02 1.73 23.47
CA ALA A 388 -10.78 0.61 22.89
C ALA A 388 -12.30 0.76 23.10
N VAL A 389 -12.74 1.18 24.30
CA VAL A 389 -14.17 1.42 24.58
C VAL A 389 -14.69 2.60 23.77
N TYR A 390 -13.97 3.72 23.75
CA TYR A 390 -14.36 4.91 22.99
C TYR A 390 -14.35 4.64 21.49
N THR A 391 -13.48 3.77 20.99
CA THR A 391 -13.49 3.32 19.60
C THR A 391 -14.77 2.54 19.27
N LEU A 392 -15.20 1.60 20.13
CA LEU A 392 -16.51 0.95 19.93
C LEU A 392 -17.67 1.95 20.04
N ARG A 393 -17.63 2.90 20.97
CA ARG A 393 -18.65 3.96 21.06
C ARG A 393 -18.68 4.82 19.79
N ALA A 394 -17.53 5.13 19.21
CA ALA A 394 -17.44 5.83 17.94
C ALA A 394 -18.03 5.01 16.79
N LEU A 395 -17.75 3.70 16.71
CA LEU A 395 -18.37 2.81 15.72
C LEU A 395 -19.90 2.85 15.82
N LEU A 396 -20.44 2.65 17.03
CA LEU A 396 -21.89 2.67 17.29
C LEU A 396 -22.49 4.03 16.92
N GLY A 397 -21.85 5.11 17.37
CA GLY A 397 -22.27 6.47 17.10
C GLY A 397 -22.31 6.78 15.60
N VAL A 398 -21.22 6.52 14.87
CA VAL A 398 -21.16 6.76 13.41
C VAL A 398 -22.23 5.96 12.67
N ALA A 399 -22.42 4.68 13.01
CA ALA A 399 -23.41 3.83 12.36
C ALA A 399 -24.85 4.33 12.57
N VAL A 400 -25.20 4.72 13.80
CA VAL A 400 -26.52 5.26 14.15
C VAL A 400 -26.74 6.65 13.54
N GLU A 401 -25.76 7.54 13.68
CA GLU A 401 -25.88 8.93 13.26
C GLU A 401 -25.95 9.08 11.73
N GLN A 402 -25.27 8.23 10.96
CA GLN A 402 -25.41 8.28 9.50
C GLN A 402 -26.82 7.88 9.04
N MET A 403 -27.47 6.91 9.70
CA MET A 403 -28.87 6.55 9.42
C MET A 403 -29.81 7.71 9.75
N ARG A 404 -29.63 8.33 10.93
CA ARG A 404 -30.41 9.51 11.35
C ARG A 404 -30.26 10.68 10.37
N GLU A 405 -29.04 10.96 9.93
CA GLU A 405 -28.76 12.02 8.96
C GLU A 405 -29.42 11.74 7.61
N THR A 406 -29.39 10.48 7.15
CA THR A 406 -30.04 10.06 5.91
C THR A 406 -31.55 10.23 6.00
N ASP A 407 -32.17 9.81 7.11
CA ASP A 407 -33.61 9.94 7.35
C ASP A 407 -34.05 11.42 7.44
N ALA A 408 -33.29 12.25 8.14
CA ALA A 408 -33.55 13.69 8.24
C ALA A 408 -33.47 14.36 6.85
N LYS A 409 -32.44 14.04 6.06
CA LYS A 409 -32.30 14.51 4.67
C LYS A 409 -33.48 14.08 3.80
N ALA A 410 -33.93 12.83 3.92
CA ALA A 410 -35.08 12.31 3.16
C ALA A 410 -36.40 13.01 3.53
N LYS A 411 -36.55 13.44 4.79
CA LYS A 411 -37.72 14.20 5.29
C LYS A 411 -37.61 15.72 5.08
N GLY A 412 -36.44 16.23 4.68
CA GLY A 412 -36.17 17.66 4.56
C GLY A 412 -36.00 18.37 5.92
N GLU A 413 -35.61 17.64 6.95
CA GLU A 413 -35.38 18.13 8.31
C GLU A 413 -33.91 18.54 8.53
N GLU A 414 -33.66 19.50 9.43
CA GLU A 414 -32.30 19.85 9.83
C GLU A 414 -31.70 18.70 10.67
N TYR A 415 -30.54 18.21 10.26
CA TYR A 415 -29.82 17.17 10.98
C TYR A 415 -28.87 17.76 12.04
N ARG A 416 -28.93 17.21 13.26
CA ARG A 416 -27.93 17.41 14.33
C ARG A 416 -27.65 16.08 15.05
N PRO A 417 -26.40 15.85 15.51
CA PRO A 417 -26.07 14.68 16.31
C PRO A 417 -27.01 14.54 17.52
N ALA A 418 -27.47 13.33 17.83
CA ALA A 418 -28.52 13.13 18.83
C ALA A 418 -28.10 13.58 20.24
N LEU A 419 -26.79 13.51 20.51
CA LEU A 419 -26.20 13.86 21.79
C LEU A 419 -25.89 15.35 21.95
N PHE A 420 -26.15 16.19 20.94
CA PHE A 420 -25.80 17.61 20.96
C PHE A 420 -26.40 18.38 22.16
N ASP A 421 -27.67 18.12 22.48
CA ASP A 421 -28.39 18.77 23.59
C ASP A 421 -28.50 17.88 24.86
N VAL A 422 -27.85 16.70 24.85
CA VAL A 422 -27.94 15.73 25.95
C VAL A 422 -26.86 16.02 26.99
N LYS A 423 -27.27 16.36 28.21
CA LYS A 423 -26.34 16.45 29.35
C LYS A 423 -25.83 15.05 29.69
N GLN A 424 -24.52 14.85 29.54
CA GLN A 424 -23.83 13.62 29.93
C GLN A 424 -23.16 13.83 31.29
N GLU A 425 -23.11 12.79 32.12
CA GLU A 425 -22.63 12.87 33.51
C GLU A 425 -21.09 12.94 33.65
N THR A 426 -20.35 13.03 32.55
CA THR A 426 -18.87 13.06 32.54
C THR A 426 -18.32 14.49 32.46
N GLU A 427 -17.42 14.84 33.38
CA GLU A 427 -16.57 16.04 33.27
C GLU A 427 -15.69 15.93 32.01
N VAL A 428 -15.76 16.96 31.16
CA VAL A 428 -15.08 17.02 29.86
C VAL A 428 -13.62 17.38 30.06
N GLU A 429 -12.69 16.62 29.49
CA GLU A 429 -11.31 17.10 29.35
C GLU A 429 -11.30 18.33 28.44
N ASN A 430 -10.78 19.44 28.96
CA ASN A 430 -10.82 20.72 28.27
C ASN A 430 -10.03 20.62 26.96
N PRO A 431 -10.62 20.90 25.78
CA PRO A 431 -9.88 20.90 24.51
C PRO A 431 -8.77 21.96 24.46
N ASP A 432 -8.81 22.95 25.38
CA ASP A 432 -7.75 23.94 25.62
C ASP A 432 -6.77 23.53 26.74
N ASP A 433 -6.83 22.30 27.27
CA ASP A 433 -5.75 21.78 28.14
C ASP A 433 -4.53 21.48 27.27
N SER A 434 -3.86 22.58 26.93
CA SER A 434 -2.78 22.68 25.98
C SER A 434 -1.63 21.74 26.34
N TRP A 435 -1.53 20.66 25.56
CA TRP A 435 -0.25 20.12 25.11
C TRP A 435 -0.31 19.90 23.60
#